data_AF-A0A258CB31-F1
#
_entry.id   AF-A0A258CB31-F1
#
_cell.length_a   1.000
_cell.length_b   1.000
_cell.length_c   1.000
_cell.angle_alpha   90.00
_cell.angle_beta   90.00
_cell.angle_gamma   90.00
#
_symmetry.space_group_name_H-M   'P 1'
#
loop_
_entity.id
_entity.type
_entity.pdbx_description
1 polymer ?
#
loop_
_entity_poly.entity_id
_entity_poly.type
_entity_poly.pdbx_seq_one_letter_code
_entity_poly.pdbx_strand_id
1 'polypeptide(L)'
;MNKFKLSMLTLALAAAGTSSMAFAQETADAQTPQAQEEAVEVISVRGFRRSLQDSQMLKLGSDSIVEAVSAEDIGKLPDVSVAESIARLPGLTAQRLNGRANVISIRGMGEDYNTAMLNGREQVTVNDNRGIEFDQYPSELLSGVVVYKTPDASVMSQGLGGSVDMRTVRPLAHGEQTIAVNLRGERNDLGSLNPDISANGYRAGFTYIDQFADGKVGLVLGLTSMSSPIQEERWNAWGYPENDNGDLVLGGAKPYVRSSELKRD
;
A
#
# COMPACT_ATOMS: atom_id res chain seq x y z
N MET A 1 -34.76 31.77 -27.71
CA MET A 1 -33.74 31.10 -26.87
C MET A 1 -33.65 31.85 -25.54
N ASN A 2 -34.21 31.29 -24.47
CA ASN A 2 -33.95 31.72 -23.08
C ASN A 2 -33.62 30.46 -22.28
N LYS A 3 -32.41 30.41 -21.70
CA LYS A 3 -31.95 29.30 -20.85
C LYS A 3 -32.55 29.46 -19.45
N PHE A 4 -33.37 28.50 -19.02
CA PHE A 4 -33.87 28.44 -17.64
C PHE A 4 -32.74 28.03 -16.69
N LYS A 5 -32.53 28.80 -15.62
CA LYS A 5 -31.64 28.43 -14.51
C LYS A 5 -32.46 27.67 -13.46
N LEU A 6 -32.08 26.43 -13.18
CA LEU A 6 -32.70 25.60 -12.14
C LEU A 6 -32.37 26.18 -10.75
N SER A 7 -33.41 26.35 -9.92
CA SER A 7 -33.32 26.93 -8.58
C SER A 7 -32.79 25.91 -7.56
N MET A 8 -32.00 26.35 -6.58
CA MET A 8 -31.52 25.49 -5.47
C MET A 8 -32.67 24.80 -4.71
N LEU A 9 -33.88 25.36 -4.75
CA LEU A 9 -35.07 24.78 -4.12
C LEU A 9 -35.48 23.44 -4.77
N THR A 10 -35.27 23.28 -6.08
CA THR A 10 -35.62 22.04 -6.80
C THR A 10 -34.66 20.89 -6.49
N LEU A 11 -33.41 21.19 -6.11
CA LEU A 11 -32.42 20.17 -5.73
C LEU A 11 -32.67 19.65 -4.30
N ALA A 12 -33.12 20.53 -3.39
CA ALA A 12 -33.49 20.15 -2.04
C ALA A 12 -34.75 19.26 -2.00
N LEU A 13 -35.72 19.49 -2.90
CA LEU A 13 -36.94 18.69 -2.97
C LEU A 13 -36.68 17.27 -3.52
N ALA A 14 -35.67 17.10 -4.39
CA ALA A 14 -35.27 15.79 -4.88
C ALA A 14 -34.51 14.96 -3.82
N ALA A 15 -33.79 15.62 -2.90
CA ALA A 15 -33.03 14.95 -1.83
C ALA A 15 -33.91 14.45 -0.66
N ALA A 16 -35.14 14.97 -0.52
CA ALA A 16 -36.07 14.57 0.55
C ALA A 16 -36.92 13.33 0.20
N GLY A 17 -36.83 12.80 -1.02
CA GLY A 17 -37.68 11.70 -1.51
C GLY A 17 -37.14 10.29 -1.29
N THR A 18 -35.95 10.09 -0.73
CA THR A 18 -35.31 8.76 -0.60
C THR A 18 -35.44 8.12 0.79
N SER A 19 -36.37 8.60 1.62
CA SER A 19 -36.68 7.96 2.90
C SER A 19 -37.57 6.72 2.73
N SER A 20 -36.97 5.55 2.99
CA SER A 20 -37.59 4.35 3.59
C SER A 20 -38.59 3.56 2.73
N MET A 21 -38.11 2.57 1.98
CA MET A 21 -38.93 1.40 1.64
C MET A 21 -38.92 0.43 2.82
N ALA A 22 -39.97 0.46 3.63
CA ALA A 22 -40.29 -0.61 4.58
C ALA A 22 -41.02 -1.72 3.82
N PHE A 23 -40.42 -2.91 3.72
CA PHE A 23 -41.11 -4.10 3.25
C PHE A 23 -42.02 -4.63 4.37
N ALA A 24 -43.31 -4.76 4.07
CA ALA A 24 -44.28 -5.41 4.94
C ALA A 24 -43.99 -6.92 5.00
N GLN A 25 -43.83 -7.48 6.20
CA GLN A 25 -43.66 -8.90 6.43
C GLN A 25 -45.04 -9.58 6.44
N GLU A 26 -45.26 -10.46 5.47
CA GLU A 26 -46.42 -11.34 5.39
C GLU A 26 -46.33 -12.38 6.52
N THR A 27 -47.40 -12.45 7.32
CA THR A 27 -47.64 -13.50 8.32
C THR A 27 -47.76 -14.86 7.66
N ALA A 28 -46.90 -15.81 8.06
CA ALA A 28 -47.12 -17.23 7.86
C ALA A 28 -46.95 -17.96 9.20
N ASP A 29 -48.07 -18.40 9.76
CA ASP A 29 -48.15 -19.41 10.82
C ASP A 29 -47.62 -20.76 10.33
N ALA A 30 -46.73 -21.39 11.11
CA ALA A 30 -46.81 -22.78 11.57
C ALA A 30 -45.42 -23.31 11.98
N GLN A 31 -45.39 -23.86 13.19
CA GLN A 31 -44.22 -24.33 13.92
C GLN A 31 -43.49 -25.49 13.21
N THR A 32 -42.16 -25.44 13.19
CA THR A 32 -41.27 -26.60 13.19
C THR A 32 -40.15 -26.31 14.18
N PRO A 33 -39.91 -27.14 15.22
CA PRO A 33 -38.86 -26.86 16.19
C PRO A 33 -37.50 -27.18 15.56
N GLN A 34 -36.85 -26.18 14.96
CA GLN A 34 -35.43 -26.28 14.64
C GLN A 34 -34.63 -26.20 15.93
N ALA A 35 -33.77 -27.20 16.14
CA ALA A 35 -32.82 -27.26 17.22
C ALA A 35 -32.08 -25.92 17.32
N GLN A 36 -32.17 -25.30 18.48
CA GLN A 36 -31.43 -24.11 18.83
C GLN A 36 -29.96 -24.51 18.94
N GLU A 37 -29.21 -24.42 17.83
CA GLU A 37 -27.76 -24.35 17.90
C GLU A 37 -27.43 -23.20 18.84
N GLU A 38 -26.72 -23.51 19.93
CA GLU A 38 -26.21 -22.50 20.85
C GLU A 38 -25.53 -21.42 20.02
N ALA A 39 -26.09 -20.20 20.06
CA ALA A 39 -25.51 -19.05 19.40
C ALA A 39 -24.19 -18.73 20.10
N VAL A 40 -23.11 -19.40 19.70
CA VAL A 40 -21.75 -19.07 20.08
C VAL A 40 -21.52 -17.63 19.66
N GLU A 41 -21.24 -16.75 20.61
CA GLU A 41 -20.90 -15.37 20.32
C GLU A 41 -19.56 -15.35 19.57
N VAL A 42 -19.62 -15.29 18.24
CA VAL A 42 -18.43 -15.18 17.38
C VAL A 42 -17.96 -13.73 17.39
N ILE A 43 -16.95 -13.44 18.20
CA ILE A 43 -16.28 -12.14 18.19
C ILE A 43 -15.39 -12.06 16.93
N SER A 44 -15.88 -11.44 15.85
CA SER A 44 -15.09 -11.18 14.66
C SER A 44 -14.32 -9.87 14.80
N VAL A 45 -12.99 -9.92 14.91
CA VAL A 45 -12.14 -8.73 14.82
C VAL A 45 -11.93 -8.39 13.35
N ARG A 46 -12.21 -7.15 12.94
CA ARG A 46 -12.09 -6.68 11.55
C ARG A 46 -11.15 -5.48 11.44
N GLY A 47 -10.67 -5.21 10.24
CA GLY A 47 -9.83 -4.04 9.94
C GLY A 47 -8.42 -4.13 10.51
N PHE A 48 -7.79 -2.98 10.76
CA PHE A 48 -6.38 -2.85 11.16
C PHE A 48 -6.00 -3.64 12.43
N ARG A 49 -6.96 -3.84 13.34
CA ARG A 49 -6.69 -4.68 14.53
C ARG A 49 -6.49 -6.14 14.16
N ARG A 50 -7.27 -6.64 13.19
CA ARG A 50 -7.18 -8.02 12.72
C ARG A 50 -5.87 -8.28 11.99
N SER A 51 -5.44 -7.36 11.13
CA SER A 51 -4.15 -7.47 10.43
C SER A 51 -2.96 -7.54 11.37
N LEU A 52 -2.93 -6.72 12.43
CA LEU A 52 -1.87 -6.79 13.43
C LEU A 52 -1.85 -8.14 14.16
N GLN A 53 -3.04 -8.67 14.51
CA GLN A 53 -3.15 -10.00 15.12
C GLN A 53 -2.68 -11.09 14.17
N ASP A 54 -3.06 -11.05 12.89
CA ASP A 54 -2.63 -12.03 11.89
C ASP A 54 -1.12 -11.98 11.67
N SER A 55 -0.54 -10.79 11.57
CA SER A 55 0.92 -10.61 11.47
C SER A 55 1.63 -11.14 12.72
N GLN A 56 1.07 -10.95 13.92
CA GLN A 56 1.63 -11.50 15.16
C GLN A 56 1.50 -13.03 15.23
N MET A 57 0.35 -13.58 14.84
CA MET A 57 0.14 -15.03 14.79
C MET A 57 1.07 -15.70 13.79
N LEU A 58 1.31 -15.08 12.63
CA LEU A 58 2.26 -15.59 11.64
C LEU A 58 3.69 -15.60 12.19
N LYS A 59 4.08 -14.58 12.98
CA LYS A 59 5.37 -14.57 13.67
C LYS A 59 5.48 -15.66 14.73
N LEU A 60 4.43 -15.87 15.52
CA LEU A 60 4.40 -16.87 16.60
C LEU A 60 4.39 -18.30 16.06
N GLY A 61 3.71 -18.55 14.95
CA GLY A 61 3.61 -19.88 14.34
C GLY A 61 4.73 -20.22 13.35
N SER A 62 5.69 -19.32 13.14
CA SER A 62 6.80 -19.52 12.22
C SER A 62 8.01 -20.11 12.94
N ASP A 63 8.59 -21.17 12.37
CA ASP A 63 9.84 -21.77 12.85
C ASP A 63 11.08 -20.88 12.57
N SER A 64 10.91 -19.89 11.69
CA SER A 64 11.92 -18.90 11.30
C SER A 64 11.61 -17.50 11.83
N ILE A 65 12.64 -16.65 11.94
CA ILE A 65 12.45 -15.24 12.30
C ILE A 65 11.87 -14.50 11.11
N VAL A 66 10.57 -14.21 11.17
CA VAL A 66 9.82 -13.54 10.10
C VAL A 66 9.25 -12.20 10.55
N GLU A 67 9.05 -11.32 9.58
CA GLU A 67 8.17 -10.17 9.72
C GLU A 67 7.04 -10.29 8.72
N ALA A 68 5.89 -9.71 9.03
CA ALA A 68 4.74 -9.77 8.16
C ALA A 68 3.98 -8.45 8.15
N VAL A 69 3.46 -8.09 6.98
CA VAL A 69 2.50 -7.01 6.79
C VAL A 69 1.28 -7.61 6.10
N SER A 70 0.07 -7.35 6.60
CA SER A 70 -1.18 -7.90 6.06
C SER A 70 -1.89 -6.90 5.12
N ALA A 71 -2.77 -7.40 4.24
CA ALA A 71 -3.53 -6.64 3.23
C ALA A 71 -4.22 -5.39 3.81
N GLU A 72 -4.77 -5.54 5.01
CA GLU A 72 -5.53 -4.48 5.68
C GLU A 72 -4.63 -3.32 6.12
N ASP A 73 -3.36 -3.60 6.41
CA ASP A 73 -2.34 -2.59 6.72
C ASP A 73 -1.87 -1.91 5.43
N ILE A 74 -1.65 -2.69 4.37
CA ILE A 74 -1.08 -2.24 3.10
C ILE A 74 -2.06 -1.37 2.30
N GLY A 75 -3.37 -1.65 2.36
CA GLY A 75 -4.40 -0.92 1.60
C GLY A 75 -5.05 0.28 2.30
N LYS A 76 -4.97 0.34 3.65
CA LYS A 76 -5.53 1.45 4.44
C LYS A 76 -4.51 2.51 4.83
N LEU A 77 -3.22 2.15 4.84
CA LEU A 77 -2.17 3.11 5.14
C LEU A 77 -1.87 3.98 3.92
N PRO A 78 -1.48 5.25 4.12
CA PRO A 78 -1.24 6.16 3.04
C PRO A 78 0.10 5.87 2.33
N ASP A 79 0.39 4.61 2.05
CA ASP A 79 1.65 4.21 1.43
C ASP A 79 1.57 4.38 -0.07
N VAL A 80 2.71 4.75 -0.66
CA VAL A 80 2.83 4.92 -2.12
C VAL A 80 3.20 3.59 -2.79
N SER A 81 3.81 2.66 -2.06
CA SER A 81 4.19 1.33 -2.54
C SER A 81 4.32 0.34 -1.37
N VAL A 82 4.41 -0.95 -1.70
CA VAL A 82 4.67 -1.99 -0.69
C VAL A 82 6.01 -1.78 0.03
N ALA A 83 6.98 -1.15 -0.64
CA ALA A 83 8.29 -0.83 -0.07
C ALA A 83 8.18 0.02 1.20
N GLU A 84 7.28 1.02 1.20
CA GLU A 84 7.09 1.88 2.38
C GLU A 84 6.45 1.11 3.54
N SER A 85 5.52 0.19 3.24
CA SER A 85 4.93 -0.68 4.25
C SER A 85 5.95 -1.61 4.88
N ILE A 86 6.84 -2.19 4.06
CA ILE A 86 7.93 -3.07 4.51
C ILE A 86 8.93 -2.28 5.37
N ALA A 87 9.25 -1.04 4.99
CA ALA A 87 10.21 -0.19 5.70
C ALA A 87 9.81 0.14 7.15
N ARG A 88 8.53 -0.03 7.51
CA ARG A 88 8.04 0.15 8.89
C ARG A 88 8.30 -1.05 9.79
N LEU A 89 8.67 -2.20 9.24
CA LEU A 89 8.95 -3.39 10.02
C LEU A 89 10.31 -3.29 10.71
N PRO A 90 10.44 -3.82 11.94
CA PRO A 90 11.67 -3.72 12.70
C PRO A 90 12.82 -4.46 12.00
N GLY A 91 14.01 -3.86 12.00
CA GLY A 91 15.21 -4.44 11.39
C GLY A 91 15.19 -4.50 9.87
N LEU A 92 14.22 -3.82 9.23
CA LEU A 92 14.17 -3.56 7.80
C LEU A 92 14.38 -2.05 7.59
N THR A 93 15.08 -1.70 6.53
CA THR A 93 15.23 -0.30 6.11
C THR A 93 15.05 -0.22 4.60
N ALA A 94 14.54 0.92 4.12
CA ALA A 94 14.42 1.16 2.69
C ALA A 94 15.48 2.14 2.22
N GLN A 95 16.13 1.81 1.11
CA GLN A 95 16.87 2.77 0.31
C GLN A 95 15.88 3.57 -0.51
N ARG A 96 16.05 4.89 -0.48
CA ARG A 96 15.12 5.81 -1.12
C ARG A 96 15.70 6.36 -2.41
N LEU A 97 14.94 6.24 -3.49
CA LEU A 97 15.24 6.87 -4.77
C LEU A 97 14.25 8.01 -4.97
N ASN A 98 14.78 9.24 -5.07
CA ASN A 98 13.96 10.46 -5.21
C ASN A 98 12.88 10.54 -4.13
N GLY A 99 13.24 10.32 -2.87
CA GLY A 99 12.31 10.41 -1.73
C GLY A 99 11.37 9.22 -1.52
N ARG A 100 11.33 8.22 -2.42
CA ARG A 100 10.46 7.04 -2.28
C ARG A 100 11.25 5.81 -1.87
N ALA A 101 10.72 4.99 -0.96
CA ALA A 101 11.25 3.65 -0.71
C ALA A 101 11.25 2.83 -2.01
N ASN A 102 12.43 2.40 -2.46
CA ASN A 102 12.61 1.69 -3.72
C ASN A 102 13.14 0.27 -3.49
N VAL A 103 14.24 0.13 -2.73
CA VAL A 103 14.81 -1.18 -2.40
C VAL A 103 14.90 -1.37 -0.88
N ILE A 104 14.87 -2.62 -0.42
CA ILE A 104 14.87 -2.99 0.99
C ILE A 104 16.22 -3.60 1.39
N SER A 105 16.75 -3.11 2.51
CA SER A 105 17.85 -3.72 3.26
C SER A 105 17.29 -4.48 4.47
N ILE A 106 17.82 -5.68 4.70
CA ILE A 106 17.39 -6.56 5.78
C ILE A 106 18.57 -6.71 6.73
N ARG A 107 18.39 -6.34 8.00
CA ARG A 107 19.44 -6.45 9.05
C ARG A 107 20.76 -5.77 8.67
N GLY A 108 20.69 -4.66 7.93
CA GLY A 108 21.87 -3.90 7.46
C GLY A 108 22.55 -4.48 6.23
N MET A 109 22.08 -5.62 5.71
CA MET A 109 22.56 -6.20 4.45
C MET A 109 21.89 -5.48 3.28
N GLY A 110 22.71 -4.97 2.36
CA GLY A 110 22.27 -4.28 1.15
C GLY A 110 21.45 -5.18 0.22
N GLU A 111 20.89 -4.57 -0.82
CA GLU A 111 19.99 -5.21 -1.78
C GLU A 111 20.57 -6.43 -2.50
N ASP A 112 21.89 -6.46 -2.72
CA ASP A 112 22.61 -7.56 -3.37
C ASP A 112 22.50 -8.89 -2.61
N TYR A 113 22.22 -8.82 -1.32
CA TYR A 113 22.16 -9.95 -0.41
C TYR A 113 20.73 -10.38 -0.10
N ASN A 114 19.73 -9.67 -0.63
CA ASN A 114 18.32 -9.95 -0.39
C ASN A 114 17.70 -10.54 -1.65
N THR A 115 16.64 -11.33 -1.49
CA THR A 115 15.84 -11.83 -2.63
C THR A 115 14.40 -11.41 -2.47
N ALA A 116 13.67 -11.30 -3.58
CA ALA A 116 12.23 -11.06 -3.55
C ALA A 116 11.49 -12.15 -4.34
N MET A 117 10.26 -12.41 -3.89
CA MET A 117 9.38 -13.41 -4.44
C MET A 117 7.99 -12.82 -4.58
N LEU A 118 7.25 -13.30 -5.56
CA LEU A 118 5.83 -13.06 -5.72
C LEU A 118 5.13 -14.41 -5.69
N ASN A 119 4.34 -14.67 -4.64
CA ASN A 119 3.69 -15.95 -4.39
C ASN A 119 4.68 -17.13 -4.40
N GLY A 120 5.86 -16.96 -3.77
CA GLY A 120 6.92 -17.97 -3.73
C GLY A 120 7.73 -18.13 -5.02
N ARG A 121 7.43 -17.38 -6.10
CA ARG A 121 8.25 -17.34 -7.31
C ARG A 121 9.24 -16.18 -7.24
N GLU A 122 10.52 -16.49 -7.36
CA GLU A 122 11.60 -15.50 -7.41
C GLU A 122 11.36 -14.44 -8.50
N GLN A 123 11.52 -13.18 -8.11
CA GLN A 123 11.48 -12.03 -9.01
C GLN A 123 12.89 -11.70 -9.47
N VAL A 124 13.01 -11.32 -10.73
CA VAL A 124 14.28 -10.85 -11.31
C VAL A 124 14.26 -9.33 -11.37
N THR A 125 15.44 -8.73 -11.27
CA THR A 125 15.62 -7.29 -11.41
C THR A 125 16.19 -6.94 -12.78
N VAL A 126 15.98 -5.70 -13.18
CA VAL A 126 16.59 -5.08 -14.37
C VAL A 126 17.88 -4.33 -14.03
N ASN A 127 18.21 -4.23 -12.74
CA ASN A 127 19.42 -3.58 -12.25
C ASN A 127 20.65 -4.48 -12.44
N ASP A 128 21.84 -3.89 -12.34
CA ASP A 128 23.14 -4.59 -12.43
C ASP A 128 23.43 -5.47 -11.19
N ASN A 129 22.50 -5.52 -10.24
CA ASN A 129 22.63 -6.29 -9.01
C ASN A 129 21.41 -7.21 -8.77
N ARG A 130 21.22 -7.69 -7.54
CA ARG A 130 20.07 -8.55 -7.17
C ARG A 130 18.93 -7.77 -6.52
N GLY A 131 19.04 -6.44 -6.46
CA GLY A 131 18.08 -5.56 -5.81
C GLY A 131 16.79 -5.42 -6.60
N ILE A 132 15.69 -5.86 -5.99
CA ILE A 132 14.34 -5.75 -6.56
C ILE A 132 13.73 -4.40 -6.17
N GLU A 133 13.19 -3.70 -7.16
CA GLU A 133 12.50 -2.43 -6.95
C GLU A 133 11.09 -2.71 -6.44
N PHE A 134 10.94 -2.71 -5.11
CA PHE A 134 9.66 -2.91 -4.44
C PHE A 134 8.68 -1.77 -4.69
N ASP A 135 9.16 -0.60 -5.14
CA ASP A 135 8.24 0.48 -5.51
C ASP A 135 7.35 0.11 -6.71
N GLN A 136 7.75 -0.85 -7.55
CA GLN A 136 7.00 -1.28 -8.74
C GLN A 136 5.73 -2.07 -8.41
N TYR A 137 5.61 -2.57 -7.17
CA TYR A 137 4.48 -3.40 -6.76
C TYR A 137 3.46 -2.55 -6.02
N PRO A 138 2.26 -2.32 -6.61
CA PRO A 138 1.19 -1.62 -5.93
C PRO A 138 0.68 -2.45 -4.76
N SER A 139 0.62 -1.79 -3.61
CA SER A 139 0.08 -2.27 -2.35
C SER A 139 -1.33 -2.87 -2.50
N GLU A 140 -2.14 -2.30 -3.38
CA GLU A 140 -3.54 -2.64 -3.61
C GLU A 140 -3.77 -4.04 -4.22
N LEU A 141 -2.75 -4.63 -4.85
CA LEU A 141 -2.82 -5.97 -5.44
C LEU A 141 -2.28 -7.08 -4.53
N LEU A 142 -1.68 -6.69 -3.39
CA LEU A 142 -1.04 -7.59 -2.46
C LEU A 142 -1.94 -7.84 -1.24
N SER A 143 -2.13 -9.10 -0.88
CA SER A 143 -2.76 -9.49 0.39
C SER A 143 -1.81 -9.46 1.58
N GLY A 144 -0.52 -9.25 1.34
CA GLY A 144 0.46 -9.17 2.39
C GLY A 144 1.87 -9.42 1.90
N VAL A 145 2.83 -9.18 2.79
CA VAL A 145 4.24 -9.47 2.58
C VAL A 145 4.77 -10.21 3.79
N VAL A 146 5.53 -11.27 3.56
CA VAL A 146 6.28 -11.98 4.60
C VAL A 146 7.77 -11.80 4.31
N VAL A 147 8.51 -11.28 5.28
CA VAL A 147 9.96 -11.10 5.19
C VAL A 147 10.63 -12.12 6.08
N TYR A 148 11.30 -13.07 5.45
CA TYR A 148 12.12 -14.09 6.09
C TYR A 148 13.49 -13.49 6.36
N LYS A 149 13.81 -13.29 7.64
CA LYS A 149 15.10 -12.76 8.05
C LYS A 149 16.14 -13.86 8.29
N THR A 150 15.70 -15.11 8.43
CA THR A 150 16.54 -16.30 8.53
C THR A 150 16.27 -17.24 7.36
N PRO A 151 17.26 -18.01 6.91
CA PRO A 151 17.07 -19.09 5.94
C PRO A 151 15.97 -20.05 6.40
N ASP A 152 15.09 -20.44 5.49
CA ASP A 152 13.96 -21.33 5.77
C ASP A 152 13.77 -22.32 4.61
N ALA A 153 13.84 -23.62 4.89
CA ALA A 153 13.78 -24.66 3.86
C ALA A 153 12.47 -24.68 3.06
N SER A 154 11.39 -24.06 3.56
CA SER A 154 10.12 -23.91 2.84
C SER A 154 10.16 -22.82 1.75
N VAL A 155 11.18 -21.95 1.78
CA VAL A 155 11.32 -20.79 0.89
C VAL A 155 12.26 -21.16 -0.27
N MET A 156 11.76 -21.06 -1.51
CA MET A 156 12.46 -21.52 -2.72
C MET A 156 13.74 -20.75 -3.10
N SER A 157 13.77 -19.43 -2.88
CA SER A 157 14.91 -18.54 -3.18
C SER A 157 15.27 -17.78 -1.91
N GLN A 158 16.55 -17.88 -1.53
CA GLN A 158 17.04 -17.33 -0.27
C GLN A 158 18.16 -16.32 -0.50
N GLY A 159 17.99 -15.14 0.08
CA GLY A 159 19.05 -14.15 0.25
C GLY A 159 19.86 -14.39 1.53
N LEU A 160 21.14 -13.99 1.51
CA LEU A 160 22.01 -14.03 2.68
C LEU A 160 21.54 -13.07 3.78
N GLY A 161 21.02 -11.90 3.40
CA GLY A 161 20.42 -10.94 4.34
C GLY A 161 18.97 -11.28 4.71
N GLY A 162 18.25 -11.92 3.80
CA GLY A 162 16.88 -12.37 3.97
C GLY A 162 16.13 -12.42 2.64
N SER A 163 14.86 -12.79 2.70
CA SER A 163 14.00 -12.97 1.52
C SER A 163 12.64 -12.35 1.75
N VAL A 164 12.10 -11.64 0.77
CA VAL A 164 10.79 -10.98 0.84
C VAL A 164 9.79 -11.71 -0.06
N ASP A 165 8.74 -12.30 0.50
CA ASP A 165 7.65 -12.93 -0.24
C ASP A 165 6.41 -12.03 -0.25
N MET A 166 6.13 -11.46 -1.43
CA MET A 166 4.92 -10.69 -1.69
C MET A 166 3.80 -11.64 -2.09
N ARG A 167 2.66 -11.57 -1.40
CA ARG A 167 1.52 -12.46 -1.64
C ARG A 167 0.41 -11.65 -2.29
N THR A 168 -0.05 -12.10 -3.45
CA THR A 168 -1.22 -11.49 -4.09
C THR A 168 -2.49 -12.01 -3.43
N VAL A 169 -3.57 -11.23 -3.57
CA VAL A 169 -4.90 -11.66 -3.14
C VAL A 169 -5.27 -12.99 -3.82
N ARG A 170 -5.69 -13.96 -3.01
CA ARG A 170 -6.19 -15.26 -3.47
C ARG A 170 -7.71 -15.25 -3.36
N PRO A 171 -8.45 -15.11 -4.47
CA PRO A 171 -9.89 -14.90 -4.42
C PRO A 171 -10.58 -16.06 -3.72
N LEU A 172 -10.16 -17.32 -3.98
CA LEU A 172 -10.71 -18.54 -3.37
C LEU A 172 -10.53 -18.66 -1.85
N ALA A 173 -9.55 -17.97 -1.27
CA ALA A 173 -9.31 -17.96 0.18
C ALA A 173 -10.01 -16.78 0.88
N HIS A 174 -10.53 -15.81 0.11
CA HIS A 174 -11.10 -14.57 0.64
C HIS A 174 -12.50 -14.76 1.25
N GLY A 175 -13.30 -15.69 0.69
CA GLY A 175 -14.59 -16.15 1.22
C GLY A 175 -15.76 -15.17 1.05
N GLU A 176 -15.49 -13.90 0.73
CA GLU A 176 -16.49 -12.85 0.58
C GLU A 176 -16.24 -12.03 -0.68
N GLN A 177 -17.30 -11.38 -1.19
CA GLN A 177 -17.15 -10.37 -2.24
C GLN A 177 -16.59 -9.09 -1.63
N THR A 178 -15.55 -8.52 -2.24
CA THR A 178 -14.94 -7.27 -1.77
C THR A 178 -14.78 -6.29 -2.92
N ILE A 179 -15.26 -5.07 -2.69
CA ILE A 179 -15.08 -3.92 -3.59
C ILE A 179 -14.36 -2.85 -2.79
N ALA A 180 -13.17 -2.46 -3.23
CA ALA A 180 -12.38 -1.41 -2.61
C ALA A 180 -12.11 -0.29 -3.62
N VAL A 181 -12.27 0.95 -3.17
CA VAL A 181 -11.95 2.15 -3.94
C VAL A 181 -11.04 3.02 -3.10
N ASN A 182 -9.90 3.42 -3.67
CA ASN A 182 -8.96 4.35 -3.05
C ASN A 182 -8.84 5.58 -3.94
N LEU A 183 -9.00 6.77 -3.35
CA LEU A 183 -8.76 8.03 -4.01
C LEU A 183 -7.88 8.90 -3.10
N ARG A 184 -6.79 9.42 -3.64
CA ARG A 184 -5.88 10.31 -2.94
C ARG A 184 -5.50 11.49 -3.82
N GLY A 185 -5.49 12.67 -3.21
CA GLY A 185 -4.79 13.85 -3.73
C GLY A 185 -3.52 14.09 -2.94
N GLU A 186 -2.46 14.48 -3.64
CA GLU A 186 -1.19 14.91 -3.07
C GLU A 186 -0.94 16.36 -3.46
N ARG A 187 -0.33 17.14 -2.56
CA ARG A 187 0.20 18.46 -2.85
C ARG A 187 1.54 18.63 -2.18
N ASN A 188 2.53 19.06 -2.94
CA ASN A 188 3.86 19.34 -2.45
C ASN A 188 3.92 20.74 -1.81
N ASP A 189 4.44 20.82 -0.59
CA ASP A 189 4.56 22.08 0.16
C ASP A 189 5.56 23.05 -0.48
N LEU A 190 6.57 22.54 -1.20
CA LEU A 190 7.51 23.34 -2.00
C LEU A 190 6.84 23.91 -3.27
N GLY A 191 5.59 23.53 -3.55
CA GLY A 191 4.86 23.96 -4.73
C GLY A 191 5.42 23.32 -6.00
N SER A 192 5.49 24.11 -7.07
CA SER A 192 6.07 23.69 -8.34
C SER A 192 7.38 24.46 -8.51
N LEU A 193 8.50 23.80 -8.22
CA LEU A 193 9.84 24.38 -8.38
C LEU A 193 10.27 24.43 -9.85
N ASN A 194 9.70 23.55 -10.68
CA ASN A 194 9.88 23.53 -12.12
C ASN A 194 8.50 23.65 -12.81
N PRO A 195 8.30 24.62 -13.72
CA PRO A 195 7.03 24.81 -14.41
C PRO A 195 6.52 23.59 -15.19
N ASP A 196 7.42 22.68 -15.59
CA ASP A 196 7.04 21.46 -16.32
C ASP A 196 6.40 20.38 -15.41
N ILE A 197 6.56 20.50 -14.09
CA ILE A 197 6.08 19.50 -13.12
C ILE A 197 5.10 20.16 -12.15
N SER A 198 3.88 19.62 -12.14
CA SER A 198 2.80 20.01 -11.23
C SER A 198 3.22 19.90 -9.76
N ALA A 199 2.67 20.75 -8.90
CA ALA A 199 2.78 20.61 -7.45
C ALA A 199 1.83 19.56 -6.87
N ASN A 200 0.82 19.14 -7.64
CA ASN A 200 -0.25 18.26 -7.20
C ASN A 200 -0.12 16.90 -7.88
N GLY A 201 -0.35 15.84 -7.11
CA GLY A 201 -0.43 14.46 -7.55
C GLY A 201 -1.80 13.85 -7.25
N TYR A 202 -2.04 12.67 -7.82
CA TYR A 202 -3.21 11.86 -7.53
C TYR A 202 -2.85 10.37 -7.48
N ARG A 203 -3.68 9.61 -6.77
CA ARG A 203 -3.71 8.15 -6.84
C ARG A 203 -5.16 7.69 -6.83
N ALA A 204 -5.50 6.82 -7.77
CA ALA A 204 -6.79 6.15 -7.84
C ALA A 204 -6.55 4.64 -7.90
N GLY A 205 -7.23 3.91 -7.04
CA GLY A 205 -7.20 2.46 -6.97
C GLY A 205 -8.61 1.89 -6.96
N PHE A 206 -8.82 0.79 -7.68
CA PHE A 206 -10.04 0.01 -7.67
C PHE A 206 -9.66 -1.47 -7.57
N THR A 207 -10.26 -2.18 -6.62
CA THR A 207 -10.09 -3.62 -6.46
C THR A 207 -11.45 -4.28 -6.34
N TYR A 208 -11.65 -5.36 -7.09
CA TYR A 208 -12.82 -6.22 -7.06
C TYR A 208 -12.37 -7.67 -6.85
N ILE A 209 -12.88 -8.32 -5.82
CA ILE A 209 -12.60 -9.71 -5.48
C ILE A 209 -13.93 -10.42 -5.34
N ASP A 210 -14.07 -11.57 -6.00
CA ASP A 210 -15.28 -12.36 -5.93
C ASP A 210 -15.01 -13.86 -6.07
N GLN A 211 -15.97 -14.65 -5.58
CA GLN A 211 -15.99 -16.10 -5.70
C GLN A 211 -17.33 -16.56 -6.29
N PHE A 212 -17.27 -17.44 -7.27
CA PHE A 212 -18.41 -18.03 -7.96
C PHE A 212 -18.41 -19.55 -7.81
N ALA A 213 -19.55 -20.17 -8.16
CA ALA A 213 -19.75 -21.62 -8.17
C ALA A 213 -19.35 -22.28 -6.85
N ASP A 214 -19.92 -21.81 -5.74
CA ASP A 214 -19.67 -22.30 -4.37
C ASP A 214 -18.18 -22.29 -4.00
N GLY A 215 -17.48 -21.19 -4.32
CA GLY A 215 -16.07 -21.02 -3.96
C GLY A 215 -15.09 -21.82 -4.82
N LYS A 216 -15.49 -22.30 -6.00
CA LYS A 216 -14.62 -23.05 -6.93
C LYS A 216 -13.92 -22.17 -7.94
N VAL A 217 -14.51 -21.03 -8.28
CA VAL A 217 -13.95 -20.09 -9.27
C VAL A 217 -13.80 -18.75 -8.59
N GLY A 218 -12.58 -18.18 -8.62
CA GLY A 218 -12.28 -16.92 -7.99
C GLY A 218 -11.81 -15.90 -9.01
N LEU A 219 -12.27 -14.66 -8.88
CA LEU A 219 -11.88 -13.53 -9.71
C LEU A 219 -11.29 -12.42 -8.84
N VAL A 220 -10.14 -11.89 -9.25
CA VAL A 220 -9.60 -10.63 -8.73
C VAL A 220 -9.34 -9.72 -9.90
N LEU A 221 -9.84 -8.49 -9.82
CA LEU A 221 -9.54 -7.41 -10.73
C LEU A 221 -9.00 -6.24 -9.90
N GLY A 222 -7.87 -5.69 -10.30
CA GLY A 222 -7.30 -4.52 -9.66
C GLY A 222 -6.78 -3.54 -10.70
N LEU A 223 -7.10 -2.26 -10.53
CA LEU A 223 -6.70 -1.16 -11.40
C LEU A 223 -6.12 -0.05 -10.52
N THR A 224 -4.96 0.47 -10.88
CA THR A 224 -4.30 1.54 -10.13
C THR A 224 -3.66 2.54 -11.08
N SER A 225 -4.04 3.82 -11.00
CA SER A 225 -3.38 4.90 -11.72
C SER A 225 -2.91 5.96 -10.73
N MET A 226 -1.69 6.47 -10.92
CA MET A 226 -1.12 7.52 -10.08
C MET A 226 -0.20 8.47 -10.85
N SER A 227 -0.18 9.71 -10.39
CA SER A 227 0.86 10.71 -10.66
C SER A 227 1.29 11.30 -9.32
N SER A 228 2.58 11.25 -9.01
CA SER A 228 3.14 11.79 -7.76
C SER A 228 4.36 12.66 -8.07
N PRO A 229 4.23 13.99 -7.95
CA PRO A 229 5.33 14.92 -8.19
C PRO A 229 6.20 15.08 -6.94
N ILE A 230 7.50 15.03 -7.15
CA ILE A 230 8.51 15.17 -6.11
C ILE A 230 9.33 16.41 -6.43
N GLN A 231 9.45 17.27 -5.43
CA GLN A 231 10.14 18.54 -5.48
C GLN A 231 11.20 18.54 -4.38
N GLU A 232 12.43 18.89 -4.74
CA GLU A 232 13.56 18.93 -3.82
C GLU A 232 14.31 20.24 -3.98
N GLU A 233 14.53 20.94 -2.88
CA GLU A 233 15.55 21.99 -2.79
C GLU A 233 16.83 21.38 -2.23
N ARG A 234 17.95 21.60 -2.91
CA ARG A 234 19.24 21.08 -2.49
C ARG A 234 20.21 22.23 -2.30
N TRP A 235 20.96 22.14 -1.22
CA TRP A 235 22.03 23.06 -0.91
C TRP A 235 23.30 22.27 -0.64
N ASN A 236 24.29 22.46 -1.50
CA ASN A 236 25.62 21.89 -1.32
C ASN A 236 26.59 23.03 -1.05
N ALA A 237 27.34 22.96 0.04
CA ALA A 237 28.47 23.85 0.28
C ALA A 237 29.81 23.11 0.17
N TRP A 238 30.85 23.86 -0.15
CA TRP A 238 32.22 23.39 -0.15
C TRP A 238 33.17 24.48 0.31
N GLY A 239 34.31 24.05 0.82
CA GLY A 239 35.36 24.93 1.31
C GLY A 239 35.00 25.59 2.64
N TYR A 240 36.01 25.68 3.51
CA TYR A 240 35.94 26.43 4.76
C TYR A 240 37.17 27.34 4.89
N PRO A 241 37.36 28.33 4.00
CA PRO A 241 38.44 29.29 4.16
C PRO A 241 38.23 30.13 5.43
N GLU A 242 39.33 30.57 6.03
CA GLU A 242 39.30 31.57 7.10
C GLU A 242 39.10 32.96 6.49
N ASN A 243 38.24 33.77 7.10
CA ASN A 243 38.14 35.19 6.80
C ASN A 243 39.31 35.97 7.45
N ASP A 244 39.40 37.27 7.21
CA ASP A 244 40.46 38.14 7.77
C ASP A 244 40.45 38.19 9.32
N ASN A 245 39.38 37.73 9.97
CA ASN A 245 39.26 37.63 11.43
C ASN A 245 39.60 36.23 11.97
N GLY A 246 39.97 35.27 11.11
CA GLY A 246 40.25 33.88 11.47
C GLY A 246 39.01 33.00 11.64
N ASP A 247 37.82 33.48 11.29
CA ASP A 247 36.60 32.67 11.33
C ASP A 247 36.47 31.82 10.07
N LEU A 248 36.14 30.54 10.22
CA LEU A 248 35.80 29.66 9.09
C LEU A 248 34.48 30.12 8.45
N VAL A 249 34.53 30.50 7.18
CA VAL A 249 33.37 30.87 6.37
C VAL A 249 33.14 29.85 5.24
N LEU A 250 31.92 29.79 4.72
CA LEU A 250 31.60 28.92 3.58
C LEU A 250 32.31 29.43 2.33
N GLY A 251 33.15 28.59 1.72
CA GLY A 251 33.95 28.95 0.54
C GLY A 251 33.11 29.05 -0.74
N GLY A 252 32.04 28.27 -0.83
CA GLY A 252 31.09 28.31 -1.93
C GLY A 252 29.84 27.51 -1.63
N ALA A 253 28.75 27.85 -2.30
CA ALA A 253 27.49 27.14 -2.22
C ALA A 253 26.87 26.98 -3.61
N LYS A 254 26.21 25.83 -3.83
CA LYS A 254 25.43 25.52 -5.01
C LYS A 254 24.02 25.14 -4.55
N PRO A 255 23.14 26.14 -4.38
CA PRO A 255 21.71 25.88 -4.30
C PRO A 255 21.21 25.45 -5.69
N TYR A 256 20.39 24.41 -5.74
CA TYR A 256 19.67 24.02 -6.95
C TYR A 256 18.38 23.28 -6.57
N VAL A 257 17.42 23.30 -7.48
CA VAL A 257 16.16 22.57 -7.34
C VAL A 257 16.18 21.33 -8.22
N ARG A 258 15.47 20.29 -7.80
CA ARG A 258 15.26 19.08 -8.59
C ARG A 258 13.78 18.71 -8.51
N SER A 259 13.20 18.45 -9.66
CA SER A 259 11.80 18.05 -9.79
C SER A 259 11.76 16.72 -10.54
N SER A 260 10.93 15.78 -10.09
CA SER A 260 10.67 14.52 -10.79
C SER A 260 9.21 14.12 -10.62
N GLU A 261 8.62 13.48 -11.62
CA GLU A 261 7.25 12.97 -11.55
C GLU A 261 7.26 11.45 -11.70
N LEU A 262 6.60 10.75 -10.78
CA LEU A 262 6.29 9.34 -10.95
C LEU A 262 4.89 9.21 -11.54
N LYS A 263 4.79 8.67 -12.75
CA LYS A 263 3.51 8.31 -13.36
C LYS A 263 3.41 6.80 -13.56
N ARG A 264 2.29 6.20 -13.15
CA ARG A 264 1.97 4.78 -13.35
C ARG A 264 0.51 4.62 -13.68
N ASP A 265 0.22 3.72 -14.62
CA ASP A 265 -1.13 3.34 -15.08
C ASP A 265 -1.29 1.82 -15.01
#